data_AF-A0A352DUU5-F1
#
_entry.id   AF-A0A352DUU5-F1
#
_cell.length_a   1.000
_cell.length_b   1.000
_cell.length_c   1.000
_cell.angle_alpha   90.00
_cell.angle_beta   90.00
_cell.angle_gamma   90.00
#
_symmetry.space_group_name_H-M   'P 1'
#
loop_
_entity.id
_entity.type
_entity.pdbx_description
1 polymer ?
#
loop_
_entity_poly.entity_id
_entity_poly.type
_entity_poly.pdbx_seq_one_letter_code
_entity_poly.pdbx_strand_id
1 'polypeptide(L)' 'VKAATAIGKGGFLDAIATGGLRDEAKLARLYEAALARGPTPKELTAAKRLVAGRRGDVAGALQDIWWAVLNSNEFILNH' A
#
# COMPACT_ATOMS: atom_id res chain seq x y z
N VAL A 1 -7.75 -15.64 10.71
CA VAL A 1 -7.29 -14.37 10.11
C VAL A 1 -6.26 -14.65 9.00
N LYS A 2 -6.66 -15.33 7.92
CA LYS A 2 -5.74 -15.77 6.84
C LYS A 2 -6.16 -15.31 5.44
N ALA A 3 -7.23 -14.51 5.35
CA ALA A 3 -7.87 -14.15 4.08
C ALA A 3 -7.79 -12.65 3.72
N ALA A 4 -7.36 -11.77 4.63
CA ALA A 4 -7.32 -10.31 4.37
C ALA A 4 -6.11 -9.87 3.51
N THR A 5 -5.14 -10.76 3.28
CA THR A 5 -3.91 -10.49 2.52
C THR A 5 -3.77 -11.34 1.26
N ALA A 6 -4.78 -12.15 0.92
CA ALA A 6 -4.69 -13.04 -0.23
C ALA A 6 -4.78 -12.23 -1.53
N ILE A 7 -3.62 -12.01 -2.14
CA ILE A 7 -3.48 -11.45 -3.48
C ILE A 7 -3.93 -12.53 -4.45
N GLY A 8 -5.22 -12.55 -4.72
CA GLY A 8 -5.71 -13.15 -5.95
C GLY A 8 -5.18 -12.31 -7.12
N LYS A 9 -4.56 -12.96 -8.12
CA LYS A 9 -4.36 -12.36 -9.44
C LYS A 9 -5.67 -11.66 -9.86
N GLY A 10 -5.63 -10.36 -10.14
CA GLY A 10 -6.82 -9.54 -10.41
C GLY A 10 -7.41 -8.73 -9.23
N GLY A 11 -6.77 -8.74 -8.05
CA GLY A 11 -7.20 -7.95 -6.89
C GLY A 11 -6.81 -6.46 -6.95
N PHE A 12 -7.31 -5.67 -5.98
CA PHE A 12 -7.06 -4.22 -5.88
C PHE A 12 -5.57 -3.84 -5.96
N LEU A 13 -4.69 -4.55 -5.24
CA LEU A 13 -3.25 -4.29 -5.26
C LEU A 13 -2.60 -4.57 -6.63
N ASP A 14 -3.05 -5.60 -7.33
CA ASP A 14 -2.56 -5.97 -8.65
C ASP A 14 -2.93 -4.88 -9.68
N ALA A 15 -4.15 -4.35 -9.59
CA ALA A 15 -4.61 -3.22 -10.42
C ALA A 15 -3.79 -1.93 -10.17
N ILE A 16 -3.44 -1.64 -8.91
CA ILE A 16 -2.57 -0.49 -8.58
C ILE A 16 -1.15 -0.73 -9.06
N ALA A 17 -0.59 -1.92 -8.84
CA ALA A 17 0.79 -2.24 -9.17
C ALA A 17 1.04 -2.22 -10.68
N THR A 18 0.13 -2.81 -11.47
CA THR A 18 0.22 -2.91 -12.94
C THR A 18 -0.26 -1.66 -13.67
N GLY A 19 -1.01 -0.78 -13.00
CA GLY A 19 -1.46 0.48 -13.56
C GLY A 19 -0.29 1.43 -13.86
N GLY A 20 -0.43 2.23 -14.92
CA GLY A 20 0.56 3.22 -15.38
C GLY A 20 0.71 4.46 -14.48
N LEU A 21 0.23 4.40 -13.24
CA LEU A 21 0.37 5.48 -12.26
C LEU A 21 1.83 5.61 -11.82
N ARG A 22 2.23 6.82 -11.44
CA ARG A 22 3.51 7.05 -10.74
C ARG A 22 3.45 6.45 -9.34
N ASP A 23 4.59 6.03 -8.79
CA ASP A 23 4.66 5.37 -7.47
C ASP A 23 3.97 6.19 -6.36
N GLU A 24 4.13 7.51 -6.36
CA GLU A 24 3.47 8.40 -5.40
C GLU A 24 1.94 8.35 -5.49
N ALA A 25 1.40 8.29 -6.71
CA ALA A 25 -0.04 8.17 -6.93
C ALA A 25 -0.57 6.78 -6.55
N LYS A 26 0.25 5.74 -6.76
CA LYS A 26 -0.05 4.38 -6.28
C LYS A 26 -0.16 4.36 -4.75
N LEU A 27 0.81 4.96 -4.07
CA LEU A 27 0.81 5.09 -2.61
C LEU A 27 -0.37 5.92 -2.10
N ALA A 28 -0.66 7.06 -2.72
CA ALA A 28 -1.79 7.89 -2.33
C ALA A 28 -3.11 7.11 -2.37
N ARG A 29 -3.35 6.36 -3.45
CA ARG A 29 -4.56 5.55 -3.61
C ARG A 29 -4.64 4.38 -2.62
N LEU A 30 -3.48 3.85 -2.22
CA LEU A 30 -3.37 2.78 -1.22
C LEU A 30 -3.80 3.28 0.16
N TYR A 31 -3.30 4.44 0.58
CA TYR A 31 -3.67 5.07 1.84
C TYR A 31 -5.12 5.53 1.85
N GLU A 32 -5.61 6.10 0.75
CA GLU A 32 -7.01 6.52 0.64
C GLU A 32 -7.97 5.34 0.78
N ALA A 33 -7.64 4.19 0.16
CA ALA A 33 -8.46 3.00 0.25
C ALA A 33 -8.46 2.34 1.65
N ALA A 34 -7.37 2.46 2.41
CA ALA A 34 -7.28 1.87 3.75
C ALA A 34 -7.71 2.82 4.87
N LEU A 35 -7.35 4.10 4.79
CA LEU A 35 -7.49 5.07 5.89
C LEU A 35 -8.46 6.20 5.58
N ALA A 36 -9.10 6.20 4.40
CA ALA A 36 -9.96 7.29 3.91
C ALA A 36 -9.26 8.66 3.86
N ARG A 37 -7.93 8.69 3.81
CA ARG A 37 -7.09 9.89 3.66
C ARG A 37 -5.82 9.59 2.89
N GLY A 38 -5.18 10.63 2.34
CA GLY A 38 -3.84 10.51 1.77
C GLY A 38 -2.75 10.24 2.83
N PRO A 39 -1.56 9.77 2.42
CA PRO A 39 -0.43 9.60 3.31
C PRO A 39 0.08 10.95 3.79
N THR A 40 0.50 11.01 5.05
CA THR A 40 1.28 12.12 5.60
C THR A 40 2.69 12.14 4.97
N PRO A 41 3.43 13.27 5.05
CA PRO A 41 4.80 13.33 4.53
C PRO A 41 5.75 12.28 5.14
N LYS A 42 5.55 11.93 6.42
CA LYS A 42 6.33 10.92 7.13
C LYS A 42 6.04 9.51 6.57
N GLU A 43 4.77 9.18 6.41
CA GLU A 43 4.31 7.90 5.83
C GLU A 43 4.77 7.75 4.39
N LEU A 44 4.65 8.80 3.58
CA LEU A 44 5.12 8.81 2.19
C LEU A 44 6.63 8.57 2.11
N THR A 45 7.40 9.19 3.01
CA THR A 45 8.85 8.98 3.07
C THR A 45 9.20 7.54 3.46
N ALA A 46 8.51 6.96 4.43
CA ALA A 46 8.71 5.57 4.83
C ALA A 46 8.34 4.58 3.70
N ALA A 47 7.19 4.81 3.05
CA ALA A 47 6.73 4.03 1.91
C ALA A 47 7.71 4.07 0.74
N LYS A 48 8.24 5.25 0.39
CA LYS A 48 9.27 5.40 -0.65
C LYS A 48 10.54 4.61 -0.33
N ARG A 49 10.96 4.56 0.94
CA ARG A 49 12.12 3.76 1.37
C ARG A 49 11.87 2.26 1.18
N LEU A 50 10.67 1.79 1.47
CA LEU A 50 10.29 0.38 1.26
C LEU A 50 10.30 0.02 -0.23
N VAL A 51 9.75 0.89 -1.09
CA VAL A 51 9.80 0.72 -2.55
C VAL A 51 11.25 0.69 -3.06
N ALA A 52 12.09 1.62 -2.61
CA ALA A 52 13.50 1.66 -3.00
C ALA A 52 14.28 0.42 -2.52
N GLY A 53 13.98 -0.09 -1.31
CA GLY A 53 14.62 -1.27 -0.74
C GLY A 53 14.35 -2.57 -1.51
N ARG A 54 13.23 -2.63 -2.24
CA ARG A 54 12.77 -3.78 -3.03
C ARG A 54 13.40 -3.88 -4.44
N ARG A 55 14.32 -2.98 -4.80
CA ARG A 55 15.17 -3.05 -6.02
C ARG A 55 14.42 -3.34 -7.33
N GLY A 56 13.25 -2.74 -7.52
CA GLY A 56 12.43 -2.91 -8.73
C GLY A 56 11.22 -3.83 -8.56
N ASP A 57 11.10 -4.55 -7.44
CA ASP A 57 9.87 -5.24 -7.06
C ASP A 57 8.85 -4.27 -6.42
N VAL A 58 8.29 -3.40 -7.26
CA VAL A 58 7.28 -2.41 -6.83
C VAL A 58 6.02 -3.10 -6.32
N ALA A 59 5.62 -4.22 -6.94
CA ALA A 59 4.44 -4.97 -6.52
C ALA A 59 4.61 -5.49 -5.09
N GLY A 60 5.71 -6.19 -4.79
CA GLY A 60 5.99 -6.67 -3.44
C GLY A 60 6.16 -5.55 -2.42
N ALA A 61 6.73 -4.39 -2.80
CA ALA A 61 6.78 -3.23 -1.92
C ALA A 61 5.39 -2.70 -1.54
N LEU A 62 4.48 -2.60 -2.52
CA LEU A 62 3.10 -2.16 -2.28
C LEU A 62 2.34 -3.16 -1.38
N GLN A 63 2.66 -4.45 -1.47
CA GLN A 63 2.10 -5.47 -0.58
C GLN A 63 2.54 -5.30 0.87
N ASP A 64 3.84 -5.06 1.10
CA ASP A 64 4.37 -4.80 2.46
C ASP A 64 3.73 -3.56 3.07
N ILE A 65 3.63 -2.50 2.28
CA ILE A 65 3.03 -1.23 2.71
C ILE A 65 1.55 -1.44 3.04
N TRP A 66 0.81 -2.15 2.18
CA TRP A 66 -0.58 -2.50 2.45
C TRP A 66 -0.74 -3.25 3.76
N TRP A 67 0.09 -4.28 3.98
CA TRP A 67 0.09 -5.03 5.22
C TRP A 67 0.38 -4.14 6.43
N ALA A 68 1.38 -3.26 6.35
CA ALA A 68 1.69 -2.34 7.45
C ALA A 68 0.54 -1.37 7.76
N VAL A 69 -0.13 -0.84 6.73
CA VAL A 69 -1.25 0.09 6.90
C VAL A 69 -2.46 -0.62 7.52
N LEU A 70 -2.83 -1.81 7.02
CA LEU A 70 -3.96 -2.58 7.56
C LEU A 70 -3.74 -3.07 9.01
N ASN A 71 -2.48 -3.18 9.44
CA ASN A 71 -2.14 -3.56 10.81
C ASN A 71 -1.83 -2.33 11.70
N SER A 72 -2.06 -1.11 11.20
CA SER A 72 -1.87 0.10 12.00
C SER A 72 -3.02 0.32 12.98
N ASN A 73 -2.73 0.92 14.13
CA ASN A 73 -3.76 1.31 15.10
C ASN A 73 -4.82 2.22 14.49
N GLU A 74 -4.43 3.06 13.53
CA GLU A 74 -5.37 3.96 12.84
C GLU A 74 -6.38 3.20 12.00
N PHE A 75 -5.95 2.16 11.27
CA PHE A 75 -6.89 1.31 10.52
C PHE A 75 -7.89 0.63 11.46
N ILE A 76 -7.41 0.11 12.58
CA ILE A 76 -8.22 -0.59 13.61
C ILE A 76 -9.20 0.37 14.31
N LEU A 77 -8.86 1.64 14.48
CA LEU A 77 -9.74 2.63 15.12
C LEU A 77 -10.77 3.23 14.15
N ASN A 78 -10.48 3.20 12.85
CA ASN A 78 -11.37 3.73 11.80
C ASN A 78 -12.39 2.70 11.28
N HIS A 79 -12.31 1.43 11.68
CA HIS A 79 -13.17 0.33 11.21
C HIS A 79 -13.63 -0.57 12.36
#